data_AF-A0A9D6RDA9-F1
#
_entry.id   AF-A0A9D6RDA9-F1
#
_cell.length_a   1.000
_cell.length_b   1.000
_cell.length_c   1.000
_cell.angle_alpha   90.00
_cell.angle_beta   90.00
_cell.angle_gamma   90.00
#
_symmetry.space_group_name_H-M   'P 1'
#
loop_
_entity.id
_entity.type
_entity.pdbx_description
1 polymer ?
#
loop_
_entity_poly.entity_id
_entity_poly.type
_entity_poly.pdbx_seq_one_letter_code
_entity_poly.pdbx_strand_id
1 'polypeptide(L)'
;MNFKELLSQLEEHLGAHQFPVNPAATTIKNVFDGSPLHHDMMTGLVRAIYVSNACRRLTDPVSLDNTLHALAPIRQEALRSTATDVDLYRLLDDLGVALNEIFADTRAPIKVAAPVRRTAEIIPLSAYRRQRFLKSSA
;
A
#
# COMPACT_ATOMS: atom_id res chain seq x y z
N MET A 1 7.96 -9.59 5.85
CA MET A 1 8.64 -9.13 4.62
C MET A 1 9.82 -8.24 4.99
N ASN A 2 10.96 -8.44 4.35
CA ASN A 2 12.15 -7.58 4.45
C ASN A 2 12.28 -6.62 3.27
N PHE A 3 13.24 -5.69 3.33
CA PHE A 3 13.44 -4.67 2.30
C PHE A 3 13.74 -5.26 0.91
N LYS A 4 14.58 -6.29 0.82
CA LYS A 4 14.90 -6.95 -0.47
C LYS A 4 13.67 -7.65 -1.07
N GLU A 5 12.88 -8.32 -0.25
CA GLU A 5 11.63 -8.96 -0.65
C GLU A 5 10.63 -7.93 -1.18
N LEU A 6 10.47 -6.80 -0.47
CA LEU A 6 9.60 -5.70 -0.91
C LEU A 6 10.00 -5.19 -2.31
N LEU A 7 11.29 -4.96 -2.53
CA LEU A 7 11.78 -4.49 -3.84
C LEU A 7 11.48 -5.52 -4.94
N SER A 8 11.72 -6.80 -4.67
CA SER A 8 11.48 -7.87 -5.64
C SER A 8 9.99 -7.98 -6.00
N GLN A 9 9.10 -7.83 -5.01
CA GLN A 9 7.66 -7.82 -5.26
C GLN A 9 7.21 -6.56 -6.00
N LEU A 10 7.81 -5.40 -5.73
CA LEU A 10 7.52 -4.19 -6.51
C LEU A 10 7.91 -4.35 -7.98
N GLU A 11 9.01 -5.01 -8.30
CA GLU A 11 9.35 -5.36 -9.68
C GLU A 11 8.31 -6.28 -10.32
N GLU A 12 7.81 -7.28 -9.58
CA GLU A 12 6.78 -8.20 -10.08
C GLU A 12 5.45 -7.49 -10.37
N HIS A 13 5.04 -6.53 -9.52
CA HIS A 13 3.80 -5.77 -9.71
C HIS A 13 3.91 -4.66 -10.77
N LEU A 14 5.05 -3.96 -10.84
CA LEU A 14 5.23 -2.78 -11.72
C LEU A 14 5.87 -3.13 -13.06
N GLY A 15 6.59 -4.26 -13.11
CA GLY A 15 7.39 -4.70 -14.24
C GLY A 15 8.83 -4.18 -14.21
N ALA A 16 9.73 -4.99 -14.77
CA ALA A 16 11.16 -4.71 -14.83
C ALA A 16 11.51 -3.42 -15.59
N HIS A 17 10.65 -2.94 -16.50
CA HIS A 17 10.88 -1.66 -17.20
C HIS A 17 10.71 -0.45 -16.28
N GLN A 18 9.86 -0.54 -15.26
CA GLN A 18 9.64 0.53 -14.29
C GLN A 18 10.56 0.39 -13.07
N PHE A 19 10.83 -0.84 -12.63
CA PHE A 19 11.53 -1.11 -11.38
C PHE A 19 12.50 -2.31 -11.50
N PRO A 20 13.59 -2.21 -12.29
CA PRO A 20 14.50 -3.32 -12.55
C PRO A 20 15.40 -3.60 -11.34
N VAL A 21 15.01 -4.53 -10.46
CA VAL A 21 15.78 -4.81 -9.23
C VAL A 21 16.94 -5.73 -9.55
N ASN A 22 18.12 -5.40 -9.02
CA ASN A 22 19.29 -6.24 -9.09
C ASN A 22 19.18 -7.36 -8.03
N PRO A 23 18.99 -8.63 -8.40
CA PRO A 23 18.84 -9.73 -7.44
C PRO A 23 20.14 -9.98 -6.64
N ALA A 24 21.30 -9.58 -7.18
CA ALA A 24 22.60 -9.67 -6.55
C ALA A 24 22.97 -8.43 -5.70
N ALA A 25 22.05 -7.46 -5.55
CA ALA A 25 22.30 -6.28 -4.73
C ALA A 25 22.63 -6.67 -3.27
N THR A 26 23.78 -6.19 -2.81
CA THR A 26 24.24 -6.32 -1.41
C THR A 26 24.16 -5.00 -0.65
N THR A 27 24.05 -3.88 -1.37
CA THR A 27 23.97 -2.54 -0.80
C THR A 27 22.89 -1.72 -1.50
N ILE A 28 22.38 -0.70 -0.80
CA ILE A 28 21.34 0.18 -1.33
C ILE A 28 21.76 0.92 -2.62
N LYS A 29 23.07 1.12 -2.83
CA LYS A 29 23.58 1.86 -3.99
C LYS A 29 23.41 1.09 -5.30
N ASN A 30 23.32 -0.24 -5.23
CA ASN A 30 23.30 -1.13 -6.40
C ASN A 30 21.97 -1.88 -6.48
N VAL A 31 20.88 -1.27 -6.00
CA VAL A 31 19.56 -1.92 -5.95
C VAL A 31 18.96 -2.13 -7.33
N PHE A 32 19.30 -1.30 -8.32
CA PHE A 32 18.79 -1.45 -9.68
C PHE A 32 19.82 -2.12 -10.59
N ASP A 33 19.35 -2.99 -11.49
CA ASP A 33 20.16 -3.66 -12.54
C ASP A 33 20.33 -2.80 -13.81
N GLY A 34 19.93 -1.53 -13.72
CA GLY A 34 19.94 -0.57 -14.82
C GLY A 34 19.30 0.76 -14.40
N SER A 35 18.79 1.51 -15.38
CA SER A 35 18.07 2.75 -15.12
C SER A 35 16.56 2.53 -15.18
N PRO A 36 15.84 2.66 -14.06
CA PRO A 36 14.38 2.76 -14.10
C PRO A 36 13.92 3.98 -14.92
N LEU A 37 12.69 3.91 -15.44
CA LEU A 37 12.09 4.95 -16.30
C LEU A 37 12.18 6.36 -15.68
N HIS A 38 11.86 6.48 -14.39
CA HIS A 38 11.98 7.71 -13.61
C HIS A 38 13.11 7.60 -12.59
N HIS A 39 14.35 7.51 -13.08
CA HIS A 39 15.54 7.13 -12.31
C HIS A 39 15.69 7.86 -10.96
N ASP A 40 15.65 9.20 -10.99
CA ASP A 40 15.90 10.01 -9.79
C ASP A 40 14.80 9.83 -8.75
N MET A 41 13.54 9.77 -9.20
CA MET A 41 12.39 9.56 -8.35
C MET A 41 12.41 8.16 -7.73
N MET A 42 12.67 7.11 -8.52
CA MET A 42 12.75 5.72 -8.03
C MET A 42 13.91 5.53 -7.05
N THR A 43 15.09 6.08 -7.36
CA THR A 43 16.25 6.04 -6.46
C THR A 43 15.97 6.80 -5.18
N GLY A 44 15.31 7.96 -5.28
CA GLY A 44 14.85 8.74 -4.13
C GLY A 44 13.87 7.95 -3.26
N LEU A 45 12.90 7.28 -3.87
CA LEU A 45 11.89 6.46 -3.20
C LEU A 45 12.52 5.29 -2.44
N VAL A 46 13.37 4.50 -3.10
CA VAL A 46 14.06 3.35 -2.47
C VAL A 46 14.88 3.80 -1.27
N ARG A 47 15.58 4.94 -1.38
CA ARG A 47 16.33 5.53 -0.27
C ARG A 47 15.40 6.01 0.85
N ALA A 48 14.30 6.67 0.51
CA ALA A 48 13.33 7.15 1.48
C ALA A 48 12.71 5.98 2.27
N ILE A 49 12.32 4.90 1.58
CA ILE A 49 11.77 3.69 2.22
C ILE A 49 12.82 3.07 3.16
N TYR A 50 14.07 2.93 2.69
CA TYR A 50 15.15 2.35 3.48
C TYR A 50 15.42 3.15 4.77
N VAL A 51 15.47 4.48 4.66
CA VAL A 51 15.69 5.37 5.81
C VAL A 51 14.47 5.40 6.73
N SER A 52 13.27 5.49 6.19
CA SER A 52 12.03 5.56 6.98
C SER A 52 11.76 4.28 7.76
N ASN A 53 12.22 3.13 7.26
CA ASN A 53 12.18 1.85 7.97
C ASN A 53 13.39 1.60 8.88
N ALA A 54 14.31 2.57 9.00
CA ALA A 54 15.54 2.46 9.78
C ALA A 54 16.41 1.24 9.39
N CYS A 55 16.39 0.85 8.12
CA CYS A 55 17.17 -0.26 7.61
C CYS A 55 18.68 0.06 7.67
N ARG A 56 19.47 -0.93 8.09
CA ARG A 56 20.94 -0.96 8.06
C ARG A 56 21.47 -1.99 7.08
N ARG A 57 20.65 -2.99 6.74
CA ARG A 57 20.91 -4.05 5.75
C ARG A 57 19.68 -4.24 4.87
N LEU A 58 19.87 -4.81 3.67
CA LEU A 58 18.76 -5.11 2.75
C LEU A 58 17.81 -6.21 3.27
N THR A 59 18.23 -6.99 4.25
CA THR A 59 17.42 -8.04 4.90
C THR A 59 16.64 -7.53 6.09
N ASP A 60 16.72 -6.23 6.41
CA ASP A 60 16.01 -5.67 7.56
C ASP A 60 14.50 -5.60 7.28
N PRO A 61 13.66 -5.75 8.31
CA PRO A 61 12.21 -5.76 8.15
C PRO A 61 11.69 -4.39 7.71
N VAL A 62 10.59 -4.41 6.97
CA VAL A 62 9.87 -3.20 6.55
C VAL A 62 8.42 -3.25 7.01
N SER A 63 7.83 -2.09 7.28
CA SER A 63 6.42 -1.94 7.62
C SER A 63 5.69 -1.11 6.57
N LEU A 64 4.40 -1.38 6.39
CA LEU A 64 3.57 -0.65 5.43
C LEU A 64 3.51 0.84 5.81
N ASP A 65 3.27 1.15 7.08
CA ASP A 65 3.13 2.54 7.56
C ASP A 65 4.37 3.39 7.23
N ASN A 66 5.57 2.87 7.53
CA ASN A 66 6.82 3.59 7.24
C ASN A 66 7.08 3.70 5.73
N THR A 67 6.68 2.70 4.96
CA THR A 67 6.85 2.68 3.50
C THR A 67 5.92 3.69 2.83
N LEU A 68 4.65 3.77 3.26
CA LEU A 68 3.70 4.78 2.78
C LEU A 68 4.09 6.19 3.25
N HIS A 69 4.62 6.32 4.47
CA HIS A 69 5.15 7.59 4.95
C HIS A 69 6.33 8.10 4.09
N ALA A 70 7.19 7.19 3.62
CA ALA A 70 8.27 7.54 2.69
C ALA A 70 7.77 7.96 1.30
N LEU A 71 6.66 7.37 0.83
CA LEU A 71 6.04 7.70 -0.46
C LEU A 71 5.31 9.06 -0.45
N ALA A 72 4.68 9.40 0.67
CA ALA A 72 3.85 10.59 0.81
C ALA A 72 4.51 11.91 0.33
N PRO A 73 5.74 12.28 0.73
CA PRO A 73 6.36 13.52 0.27
C PRO A 73 6.66 13.51 -1.24
N ILE A 74 7.02 12.36 -1.81
CA ILE A 74 7.29 12.22 -3.25
C ILE A 74 6.00 12.43 -4.05
N ARG A 75 4.89 11.81 -3.58
CA ARG A 75 3.57 12.00 -4.17
C ARG A 75 3.10 13.45 -4.07
N GLN A 76 3.35 14.10 -2.94
CA GLN A 76 3.00 15.50 -2.73
C GLN A 76 3.78 16.46 -3.65
N GLU A 77 5.06 16.18 -3.90
CA GLU A 77 5.87 16.96 -4.82
C GLU A 77 5.37 16.83 -6.26
N ALA A 78 5.11 15.59 -6.70
CA ALA A 78 4.51 15.34 -8.02
C ALA A 78 3.15 16.03 -8.18
N LEU A 79 2.33 16.08 -7.13
CA LEU A 79 1.04 16.77 -7.11
C LEU A 79 1.14 18.30 -7.21
N ARG A 80 2.24 18.88 -6.71
CA ARG A 80 2.45 20.33 -6.67
C ARG A 80 3.16 20.86 -7.92
N SER A 81 3.97 20.04 -8.56
CA SER A 81 4.68 20.41 -9.77
C SER A 81 3.70 20.61 -10.94
N THR A 82 3.85 21.74 -11.63
CA THR A 82 3.06 22.08 -12.83
C THR A 82 3.54 21.36 -14.09
N ALA A 83 4.67 20.65 -14.01
CA ALA A 83 5.33 19.97 -15.12
C ALA A 83 5.36 18.44 -14.95
N THR A 84 4.65 17.89 -13.95
CA THR A 84 4.55 16.44 -13.76
C THR A 84 3.83 15.80 -14.93
N ASP A 85 4.50 14.85 -15.60
CA ASP A 85 3.90 14.11 -16.70
C ASP A 85 2.85 13.10 -16.22
N VAL A 86 1.96 12.69 -17.12
CA VAL A 86 0.83 11.80 -16.80
C VAL A 86 1.30 10.40 -16.43
N ASP A 87 2.42 9.94 -16.97
CA ASP A 87 2.95 8.60 -16.74
C ASP A 87 3.52 8.49 -15.32
N LEU A 88 4.20 9.53 -14.84
CA LEU A 88 4.67 9.66 -13.47
C LEU A 88 3.51 9.69 -12.47
N TYR A 89 2.41 10.37 -12.80
CA TYR A 89 1.20 10.35 -11.97
C TYR A 89 0.63 8.94 -11.82
N ARG A 90 0.46 8.24 -12.95
CA ARG A 90 -0.04 6.86 -12.96
C ARG A 90 0.87 5.93 -12.18
N LEU A 91 2.17 6.05 -12.39
CA LEU A 91 3.17 5.28 -11.67
C LEU A 91 3.09 5.44 -10.16
N LEU A 92 2.87 6.67 -9.65
CA LEU A 92 2.75 6.91 -8.21
C LEU A 92 1.48 6.30 -7.61
N ASP A 93 0.38 6.32 -8.37
CA ASP A 93 -0.86 5.66 -7.96
C ASP A 93 -0.71 4.12 -7.99
N ASP A 94 -0.15 3.58 -9.08
CA ASP A 94 0.14 2.14 -9.24
C ASP A 94 1.07 1.63 -8.13
N LEU A 95 2.08 2.43 -7.76
CA LEU A 95 3.00 2.09 -6.68
C LEU A 95 2.30 2.09 -5.31
N GLY A 96 1.36 3.01 -5.09
CA GLY A 96 0.52 3.01 -3.89
C GLY A 96 -0.38 1.77 -3.81
N VAL A 97 -0.98 1.36 -4.93
CA VAL A 97 -1.78 0.13 -5.01
C VAL A 97 -0.92 -1.10 -4.76
N ALA A 98 0.20 -1.25 -5.48
CA ALA A 98 1.11 -2.36 -5.36
C ALA A 98 1.62 -2.53 -3.92
N LEU A 99 2.00 -1.44 -3.24
CA LEU A 99 2.41 -1.49 -1.84
C LEU A 99 1.30 -2.02 -0.93
N ASN A 100 0.06 -1.57 -1.11
CA ASN A 100 -1.04 -2.07 -0.27
C ASN A 100 -1.31 -3.56 -0.51
N GLU A 101 -1.27 -4.02 -1.76
CA GLU A 101 -1.46 -5.43 -2.13
C GLU A 101 -0.36 -6.32 -1.55
N ILE A 102 0.90 -5.98 -1.79
CA ILE A 102 2.09 -6.68 -1.28
C ILE A 102 2.03 -6.90 0.24
N PHE A 103 1.69 -5.84 0.99
CA PHE A 103 1.61 -5.93 2.45
C PHE A 103 0.32 -6.60 2.94
N ALA A 104 -0.77 -6.56 2.16
CA ALA A 104 -2.00 -7.30 2.46
C ALA A 104 -1.78 -8.82 2.31
N ASP A 105 -1.11 -9.27 1.24
CA ASP A 105 -0.82 -10.68 0.99
C ASP A 105 0.15 -11.27 2.01
N THR A 106 1.10 -10.45 2.48
CA THR A 106 2.01 -10.83 3.56
C THR A 106 1.27 -11.00 4.91
N ARG A 107 0.17 -10.27 5.11
CA ARG A 107 -0.65 -10.35 6.32
C ARG A 107 -1.61 -11.52 6.15
N ALA A 108 -1.13 -12.74 6.47
CA ALA A 108 -1.95 -13.95 6.51
C ALA A 108 -3.35 -13.62 7.06
N PRO A 109 -4.43 -14.07 6.41
CA PRO A 109 -5.76 -13.66 6.79
C PRO A 109 -5.94 -14.01 8.26
N ILE A 110 -6.14 -12.98 9.08
CA ILE A 110 -6.71 -13.19 10.40
C ILE A 110 -8.00 -13.93 10.10
N LYS A 111 -8.08 -15.21 10.49
CA LYS A 111 -9.34 -15.96 10.48
C LYS A 111 -10.25 -15.23 11.45
N VAL A 112 -10.90 -14.18 10.99
CA VAL A 112 -12.01 -13.56 11.70
C VAL A 112 -13.02 -14.68 11.79
N ALA A 113 -13.25 -15.19 13.01
CA ALA A 113 -14.28 -16.16 13.26
C ALA A 113 -15.54 -15.66 12.55
N ALA A 114 -16.12 -16.50 11.69
CA ALA A 114 -17.28 -16.12 10.89
C ALA A 114 -18.30 -15.45 11.82
N PRO A 115 -18.83 -14.27 11.47
CA PRO A 115 -19.87 -13.66 12.29
C PRO A 115 -20.97 -14.70 12.42
N VAL A 116 -21.36 -15.00 13.67
CA VAL A 116 -22.50 -15.85 13.95
C VAL A 116 -23.66 -15.28 13.15
N ARG A 117 -24.04 -15.97 12.07
CA ARG A 117 -25.15 -15.55 11.22
C ARG A 117 -26.38 -15.56 12.11
N ARG A 118 -26.80 -14.38 12.59
CA ARG A 118 -28.16 -14.20 13.09
C ARG A 118 -29.04 -14.45 11.88
N THR A 119 -29.67 -15.61 11.86
CA THR A 119 -30.75 -15.92 10.91
C THR A 119 -31.78 -14.81 10.98
N ALA A 120 -32.39 -14.46 9.85
CA ALA A 120 -33.43 -13.44 9.81
C ALA A 120 -34.47 -13.70 10.90
N GLU A 121 -34.51 -12.83 11.92
CA GLU A 121 -35.54 -12.89 12.94
C GLU A 121 -36.83 -12.35 12.33
N ILE A 122 -37.89 -13.14 12.42
CA ILE A 122 -39.23 -12.73 12.00
C ILE A 122 -39.70 -11.66 12.99
N ILE A 123 -39.63 -10.39 12.57
CA ILE A 123 -40.18 -9.28 13.34
C ILE A 123 -41.70 -9.28 13.12
N PRO A 124 -42.54 -9.49 14.16
CA PRO A 124 -43.98 -9.34 14.03
C PRO A 124 -44.33 -7.88 13.74
N LEU A 125 -44.69 -7.59 12.50
CA LEU A 125 -45.03 -6.24 11.99
C LEU A 125 -46.17 -5.57 12.79
N SER A 126 -47.01 -6.35 13.47
CA SER A 126 -48.10 -5.87 14.33
C SER A 126 -47.60 -5.12 15.58
N ALA A 127 -46.43 -5.50 16.13
CA ALA A 127 -45.83 -4.82 17.27
C ALA A 127 -45.16 -3.50 16.85
N TYR A 128 -44.55 -3.46 15.66
CA TYR A 128 -43.78 -2.32 15.19
C TYR A 128 -44.65 -1.11 14.79
N ARG A 129 -45.86 -1.34 14.27
CA ARG A 129 -46.80 -0.24 13.94
C ARG A 129 -47.38 0.44 15.18
N ARG A 130 -47.60 -0.28 16.29
CA ARG A 130 -48.17 0.31 17.51
C ARG A 130 -47.22 1.29 18.19
N GLN A 131 -45.91 1.05 18.14
CA GLN A 131 -44.92 1.93 18.75
C GLN A 131 -44.73 3.26 18.02
N ARG A 132 -45.03 3.33 16.71
CA ARG A 132 -44.89 4.56 15.92
C ARG A 132 -46.04 5.54 16.15
N PHE A 133 -47.24 5.05 16.45
CA PHE A 133 -48.40 5.90 16.74
C PHE A 133 -48.44 6.42 18.18
N LEU A 134 -47.74 5.79 19.12
CA LEU A 134 -47.69 6.24 20.52
C LEU A 134 -46.65 7.34 20.79
N LYS A 135 -45.81 7.71 19.81
CA LYS A 135 -44.79 8.76 19.95
C LYS A 135 -45.12 10.08 19.26
N SER A 136 -46.32 10.25 18.69
CA SER A 136 -46.76 11.53 18.09
C SER A 136 -47.84 12.26 18.89
N SER A 137 -48.04 11.93 20.16
CA SER A 137 -48.96 12.67 21.04
C SER A 137 -48.46 12.67 22.48
N ALA A 138 -47.48 13.53 22.74
CA ALA A 138 -47.21 14.23 24.01
C ALA A 138 -46.00 15.15 23.79
#